data_AF-A0AAP0NIV0-F1
#
_entry.id   AF-A0AAP0NIV0-F1
#
_cell.length_a   1.000
_cell.length_b   1.000
_cell.length_c   1.000
_cell.angle_alpha   90.00
_cell.angle_beta   90.00
_cell.angle_gamma   90.00
#
_symmetry.space_group_name_H-M   'P 1'
#
loop_
_entity.id
_entity.type
_entity.pdbx_description
1 polymer ?
#
loop_
_entity_poly.entity_id
_entity_poly.type
_entity_poly.pdbx_seq_one_letter_code
_entity_poly.pdbx_strand_id
1 'polypeptide(L)'
;MASPGGASSNSSNISEEAVPQHLVVERRQRRMLSNRESARRSRLRKQKHLDGLAAQMAQLRVDNREIVERVNFTTQHYIEIESENSVLRAQMAELNHRLQSLDEIIRYLNNNAATTITTTNLGHDVLMMNNSWNSMSLNQQAIVASAEMLEHY
;
A
#
# COMPACT_ATOMS: atom_id res chain seq x y z
N MET A 1 -32.52 32.48 -0.48
CA MET A 1 -33.03 32.46 -1.87
C MET A 1 -33.99 31.28 -1.97
N ALA A 2 -35.28 31.48 -1.69
CA ALA A 2 -36.36 31.81 -2.64
C ALA A 2 -36.91 30.59 -3.40
N SER A 3 -37.97 29.96 -2.84
CA SER A 3 -39.22 29.63 -3.57
C SER A 3 -40.26 28.96 -2.65
N PRO A 4 -41.35 29.64 -2.27
CA PRO A 4 -42.61 29.00 -1.92
C PRO A 4 -43.46 28.91 -3.20
N GLY A 5 -43.45 27.76 -3.85
CA GLY A 5 -44.21 27.50 -5.08
C GLY A 5 -45.69 27.21 -4.80
N GLY A 6 -46.50 28.27 -4.78
CA GLY A 6 -47.90 28.33 -5.20
C GLY A 6 -48.83 27.16 -4.84
N ALA A 7 -49.56 27.30 -3.73
CA ALA A 7 -50.87 26.67 -3.62
C ALA A 7 -51.83 27.40 -4.57
N SER A 8 -52.01 26.85 -5.77
CA SER A 8 -53.07 27.29 -6.69
C SER A 8 -54.42 26.92 -6.07
N SER A 9 -55.08 27.93 -5.48
CA SER A 9 -56.48 27.84 -5.08
C SER A 9 -57.33 27.73 -6.35
N ASN A 10 -57.55 26.50 -6.80
CA ASN A 10 -58.52 26.21 -7.84
C ASN A 10 -59.92 26.35 -7.21
N SER A 11 -60.42 27.58 -7.13
CA SER A 11 -61.82 27.88 -6.83
C SER A 11 -62.64 27.54 -8.08
N SER A 12 -62.89 26.25 -8.27
CA SER A 12 -63.93 25.79 -9.17
C SER A 12 -65.25 25.94 -8.43
N ASN A 13 -66.01 26.97 -8.82
CA ASN A 13 -67.43 27.11 -8.54
C ASN A 13 -68.13 25.80 -8.94
N ILE A 14 -68.35 24.92 -7.97
CA ILE A 14 -69.21 23.75 -8.09
C ILE A 14 -70.56 24.21 -7.57
N SER A 15 -71.49 24.31 -8.51
CA SER A 15 -72.92 24.43 -8.30
C SER A 15 -73.35 23.63 -7.07
N GLU A 16 -74.08 24.26 -6.15
CA GLU A 16 -74.63 23.64 -4.94
C GLU A 16 -75.71 22.60 -5.29
N GLU A 17 -75.31 21.49 -5.89
CA GLU A 17 -76.06 20.24 -5.83
C GLU A 17 -75.53 19.52 -4.58
N ALA A 18 -76.37 19.41 -3.54
CA ALA A 18 -76.01 18.78 -2.29
C ALA A 18 -75.52 17.35 -2.55
N VAL A 19 -74.20 17.14 -2.53
CA VAL A 19 -73.58 15.82 -2.75
C VAL A 19 -74.24 14.83 -1.77
N PRO A 20 -74.87 13.75 -2.27
CA PRO A 20 -75.53 12.78 -1.42
C PRO A 20 -74.58 12.31 -0.31
N GLN A 21 -75.01 12.38 0.96
CA GLN A 21 -74.18 12.08 2.13
C GLN A 21 -73.46 10.72 2.04
N HIS A 22 -74.09 9.75 1.36
CA HIS A 22 -73.53 8.44 1.05
C HIS A 22 -72.19 8.51 0.29
N LEU A 23 -72.09 9.38 -0.73
CA LEU A 23 -70.85 9.54 -1.52
C LEU A 23 -69.72 10.17 -0.71
N VAL A 24 -70.06 11.02 0.27
CA VAL A 24 -69.07 11.63 1.19
C VAL A 24 -68.50 10.59 2.15
N VAL A 25 -69.35 9.72 2.70
CA VAL A 25 -68.94 8.61 3.57
C VAL A 25 -68.06 7.62 2.81
N GLU A 26 -68.47 7.24 1.60
CA GLU A 26 -67.70 6.32 0.76
C GLU A 26 -66.32 6.90 0.38
N ARG A 27 -66.27 8.18 -0.01
CA ARG A 27 -65.01 8.89 -0.27
C ARG A 27 -64.10 8.91 0.96
N ARG A 28 -64.66 9.15 2.16
CA ARG A 28 -63.89 9.11 3.42
C ARG A 28 -63.34 7.71 3.68
N GLN A 29 -64.14 6.67 3.48
CA GLN A 29 -63.70 5.28 3.66
C GLN A 29 -62.57 4.91 2.70
N ARG A 30 -62.70 5.25 1.40
CA ARG A 30 -61.63 5.05 0.41
C ARG A 30 -60.34 5.79 0.79
N ARG A 31 -60.44 7.02 1.28
CA ARG A 31 -59.26 7.79 1.78
C ARG A 31 -58.62 7.13 2.99
N MET A 32 -59.40 6.62 3.95
CA MET A 32 -58.86 5.91 5.11
C MET A 32 -58.10 4.65 4.69
N LEU A 33 -58.64 3.86 3.77
CA LEU A 33 -57.97 2.66 3.26
C LEU A 33 -56.70 3.00 2.48
N SER A 34 -56.75 4.01 1.62
CA SER A 34 -55.58 4.48 0.85
C SER A 34 -54.47 5.06 1.75
N ASN A 35 -54.83 5.85 2.76
CA ASN A 35 -53.87 6.37 3.75
C ASN A 35 -53.27 5.25 4.61
N ARG A 36 -54.09 4.27 5.00
CA ARG A 36 -53.61 3.10 5.73
C ARG A 36 -52.58 2.33 4.92
N GLU A 37 -52.88 2.08 3.64
CA GLU A 37 -51.97 1.35 2.75
C GLU A 37 -50.70 2.15 2.44
N SER A 38 -50.80 3.46 2.20
CA SER A 38 -49.63 4.31 1.94
C SER A 38 -48.72 4.45 3.17
N ALA A 39 -49.30 4.57 4.38
CA ALA A 39 -48.54 4.55 5.63
C ALA A 39 -47.82 3.20 5.83
N ARG A 40 -48.50 2.07 5.57
CA ARG A 40 -47.90 0.73 5.60
C ARG A 40 -46.73 0.62 4.62
N ARG A 41 -46.93 1.01 3.36
CA ARG A 41 -45.87 1.00 2.33
C ARG A 41 -44.69 1.89 2.72
N SER A 42 -44.97 3.07 3.27
CA SER A 42 -43.91 3.97 3.75
C SER A 42 -43.09 3.35 4.88
N ARG A 43 -43.75 2.72 5.86
CA ARG A 43 -43.06 2.00 6.95
C ARG A 43 -42.22 0.85 6.40
N LEU A 44 -42.77 0.05 5.50
CA LEU A 44 -42.04 -1.07 4.88
C LEU A 44 -40.81 -0.60 4.09
N ARG A 45 -40.90 0.48 3.32
CA ARG A 45 -39.74 1.05 2.61
C ARG A 45 -38.65 1.51 3.58
N LYS A 46 -39.03 2.20 4.67
CA LYS A 46 -38.07 2.61 5.71
C LYS A 46 -37.42 1.41 6.38
N GLN A 47 -38.20 0.38 6.73
CA GLN A 47 -37.67 -0.86 7.31
C GLN A 47 -36.64 -1.51 6.37
N LYS A 48 -36.98 -1.72 5.09
CA LYS A 48 -36.05 -2.28 4.11
C LYS A 48 -34.75 -1.48 3.97
N HIS A 49 -34.84 -0.15 4.04
CA HIS A 49 -33.65 0.70 4.00
C HIS A 49 -32.78 0.54 5.24
N LEU A 50 -33.38 0.48 6.44
CA LEU A 50 -32.65 0.22 7.68
C LEU A 50 -32.00 -1.17 7.68
N ASP A 51 -32.72 -2.20 7.23
CA ASP A 51 -32.20 -3.56 7.11
C ASP A 51 -31.01 -3.60 6.12
N GLY A 52 -31.12 -2.88 5.00
CA GLY A 52 -30.03 -2.75 4.04
C GLY A 52 -28.79 -2.03 4.59
N LEU A 53 -28.98 -1.00 5.42
CA LEU A 53 -27.88 -0.32 6.11
C LEU A 53 -27.23 -1.23 7.17
N ALA A 54 -28.05 -1.99 7.92
CA ALA A 54 -27.55 -2.93 8.92
C ALA A 54 -26.72 -4.06 8.26
N ALA A 55 -27.17 -4.57 7.11
CA ALA A 55 -26.44 -5.56 6.33
C ALA A 55 -25.10 -5.00 5.82
N GLN A 56 -25.08 -3.78 5.28
CA GLN A 56 -23.83 -3.12 4.86
C GLN A 56 -22.87 -2.93 6.03
N MET A 57 -23.36 -2.50 7.19
CA MET A 57 -22.53 -2.35 8.38
C MET A 57 -21.95 -3.69 8.86
N ALA A 58 -22.75 -4.77 8.79
CA ALA A 58 -22.28 -6.10 9.13
C ALA A 58 -21.19 -6.58 8.17
N GLN A 59 -21.38 -6.38 6.86
CA GLN A 59 -20.38 -6.71 5.84
C GLN A 59 -19.08 -5.93 6.05
N LEU A 60 -19.16 -4.60 6.18
CA LEU A 60 -17.99 -3.76 6.41
C LEU A 60 -17.22 -4.15 7.68
N ARG A 61 -17.91 -4.63 8.72
CA ARG A 61 -17.25 -5.16 9.92
C ARG A 61 -16.51 -6.46 9.66
N VAL A 62 -17.04 -7.34 8.81
CA VAL A 62 -16.34 -8.56 8.39
C VAL A 62 -15.11 -8.19 7.57
N ASP A 63 -15.29 -7.36 6.54
CA ASP A 63 -14.21 -6.92 5.65
C ASP A 63 -13.10 -6.22 6.44
N ASN A 64 -13.44 -5.35 7.40
CA ASN A 64 -12.46 -4.67 8.24
C ASN A 64 -11.64 -5.66 9.08
N ARG A 65 -12.28 -6.67 9.67
CA ARG A 65 -11.56 -7.71 10.42
C ARG A 65 -10.60 -8.49 9.52
N GLU A 66 -11.06 -8.88 8.33
CA GLU A 66 -10.23 -9.60 7.37
C GLU A 66 -9.03 -8.76 6.91
N ILE A 67 -9.23 -7.46 6.64
CA ILE A 67 -8.13 -6.55 6.30
C ILE A 67 -7.12 -6.47 7.44
N VAL A 68 -7.58 -6.32 8.68
CA VAL A 68 -6.70 -6.26 9.86
C VAL A 68 -5.91 -7.56 10.02
N GLU A 69 -6.55 -8.71 9.86
CA GLU A 69 -5.87 -10.01 9.91
C GLU A 69 -4.80 -10.15 8.83
N ARG A 70 -5.11 -9.76 7.59
CA ARG A 70 -4.13 -9.77 6.49
C ARG A 70 -2.96 -8.82 6.75
N VAL A 71 -3.23 -7.61 7.23
CA VAL A 71 -2.17 -6.65 7.59
C VAL A 71 -1.26 -7.21 8.67
N ASN A 72 -1.81 -7.81 9.72
CA ASN A 72 -1.04 -8.42 10.79
C ASN A 72 -0.16 -9.57 10.27
N PHE A 73 -0.73 -10.44 9.45
CA PHE A 73 0.01 -11.56 8.84
C PHE A 73 1.16 -11.07 7.95
N THR A 74 0.91 -10.11 7.06
CA THR A 74 1.94 -9.53 6.19
C THR A 74 3.01 -8.80 7.00
N THR A 75 2.62 -8.10 8.07
CA THR A 75 3.57 -7.41 8.95
C THR A 75 4.50 -8.39 9.65
N GLN A 76 3.97 -9.52 10.13
CA GLN A 76 4.78 -10.54 10.78
C GLN A 76 5.81 -11.16 9.82
N HIS A 77 5.39 -11.47 8.58
CA HIS A 77 6.32 -11.96 7.56
C HIS A 77 7.35 -10.92 7.13
N TYR A 78 6.95 -9.66 7.07
CA TYR A 78 7.90 -8.57 6.78
C TYR A 78 8.99 -8.50 7.85
N ILE A 79 8.63 -8.58 9.13
CA ILE A 79 9.60 -8.57 10.24
C ILE A 79 10.54 -9.79 10.17
N GLU A 80 10.01 -10.96 9.85
CA GLU A 80 10.83 -12.17 9.68
C GLU A 80 11.87 -11.98 8.56
N ILE A 81 11.45 -11.55 7.38
CA ILE A 81 12.34 -11.27 6.24
C ILE A 81 13.35 -10.16 6.57
N GLU A 82 12.94 -9.12 7.28
CA GLU A 82 13.82 -8.02 7.69
C GLU A 82 14.91 -8.52 8.64
N SER A 83 14.56 -9.42 9.57
CA SER A 83 15.54 -10.05 10.47
C SER A 83 16.55 -10.92 9.72
N GLU A 84 16.10 -11.71 8.74
CA GLU A 84 16.99 -12.49 7.88
C GLU A 84 17.92 -11.59 7.05
N ASN A 85 17.37 -10.48 6.52
CA ASN A 85 18.15 -9.49 5.78
C ASN A 85 19.24 -8.85 6.66
N SER A 86 18.91 -8.55 7.91
CA SER A 86 19.87 -8.02 8.89
C SER A 86 21.01 -9.00 9.16
N VAL A 87 20.70 -10.29 9.34
CA VAL A 87 21.71 -11.35 9.50
C VAL A 87 22.62 -11.44 8.28
N LEU A 88 22.06 -11.45 7.07
CA LEU A 88 22.84 -11.51 5.84
C LEU A 88 23.76 -10.29 5.68
N ARG A 89 23.29 -9.09 6.03
CA ARG A 89 24.12 -7.88 6.03
C ARG A 89 25.27 -7.96 7.03
N ALA A 90 25.02 -8.49 8.23
CA ALA A 90 26.05 -8.70 9.23
C ALA A 90 27.11 -9.70 8.75
N GLN A 91 26.69 -10.82 8.16
CA GLN A 91 27.59 -11.82 7.57
C GLN A 91 28.43 -11.23 6.43
N MET A 92 27.81 -10.44 5.54
CA MET A 92 28.51 -9.73 4.47
C MET A 92 29.59 -8.77 5.04
N ALA A 93 29.25 -8.01 6.07
CA ALA A 93 30.19 -7.09 6.72
C ALA A 93 31.37 -7.85 7.35
N GLU A 94 31.10 -8.98 8.02
CA GLU A 94 32.14 -9.83 8.61
C GLU A 94 33.08 -10.40 7.54
N LEU A 95 32.54 -10.95 6.46
CA LEU A 95 33.35 -11.49 5.36
C LEU A 95 34.20 -10.40 4.70
N ASN A 96 33.65 -9.21 4.49
CA ASN A 96 34.39 -8.08 3.94
C ASN A 96 35.54 -7.65 4.87
N HIS A 97 35.28 -7.59 6.19
CA HIS A 97 36.32 -7.29 7.18
C HIS A 97 37.45 -8.34 7.17
N ARG A 98 37.09 -9.63 7.13
CA ARG A 98 38.06 -10.73 7.02
C ARG A 98 38.90 -10.61 5.75
N LEU A 99 38.29 -10.28 4.62
CA LEU A 99 39.00 -10.10 3.35
C LEU A 99 39.98 -8.91 3.41
N GLN A 100 39.54 -7.77 3.93
CA GLN A 100 40.40 -6.59 4.11
C GLN A 100 41.58 -6.89 5.05
N SER A 101 41.37 -7.64 6.12
CA SER A 101 42.43 -8.06 7.03
C SER A 101 43.46 -8.95 6.32
N LEU A 102 43.01 -9.90 5.48
CA LEU A 102 43.90 -10.73 4.68
C LEU A 102 44.70 -9.92 3.66
N ASP A 103 44.06 -8.98 2.96
CA ASP A 103 44.74 -8.07 2.03
C ASP A 103 45.80 -7.22 2.76
N GLU A 104 45.48 -6.77 3.97
CA GLU A 104 46.41 -6.02 4.80
C GLU A 104 47.62 -6.88 5.23
N ILE A 105 47.39 -8.13 5.65
CA ILE A 105 48.47 -9.09 5.98
C ILE A 105 49.36 -9.32 4.75
N ILE A 106 48.77 -9.57 3.57
CA ILE A 106 49.52 -9.76 2.31
C ILE A 106 50.37 -8.52 2.01
N ARG A 107 49.79 -7.32 2.15
CA ARG A 107 50.50 -6.05 1.96
C ARG A 107 51.69 -5.91 2.92
N TYR A 108 51.52 -6.24 4.21
CA TYR A 108 52.62 -6.21 5.17
C TYR A 108 53.74 -7.20 4.82
N LEU A 109 53.40 -8.43 4.44
CA LEU A 109 54.38 -9.44 4.04
C LEU A 109 55.18 -9.01 2.81
N ASN A 110 54.51 -8.46 1.78
CA ASN A 110 55.17 -7.97 0.57
C ASN A 110 56.13 -6.80 0.86
N ASN A 111 55.74 -5.85 1.72
CA ASN A 111 56.59 -4.73 2.11
C ASN A 111 57.84 -5.18 2.90
N ASN A 112 57.71 -6.20 3.75
CA ASN A 112 58.83 -6.77 4.50
C ASN A 112 59.78 -7.58 3.60
N ALA A 113 59.26 -8.28 2.59
CA ALA A 113 60.08 -8.97 1.59
C ALA A 113 60.93 -7.99 0.76
N ALA A 114 60.34 -6.86 0.34
CA ALA A 114 61.08 -5.81 -0.38
C ALA A 114 62.21 -5.18 0.47
N THR A 115 61.99 -5.03 1.79
CA THR A 115 62.98 -4.50 2.74
C THR A 115 64.14 -5.49 2.97
N THR A 116 63.84 -6.79 3.01
CA THR A 116 64.86 -7.83 3.14
C THR A 116 65.72 -7.93 1.87
N ILE A 117 65.10 -7.78 0.69
CA ILE A 117 65.83 -7.76 -0.59
C ILE A 117 66.75 -6.53 -0.68
N THR A 118 66.38 -5.38 -0.12
CA THR A 118 67.24 -4.17 -0.14
C THR A 118 68.42 -4.26 0.83
N THR A 119 68.29 -4.95 1.96
CA THR A 119 69.42 -5.17 2.89
C THR A 119 70.37 -6.26 2.41
N THR A 120 69.91 -7.26 1.65
CA THR A 120 70.77 -8.26 1.02
C THR A 120 71.40 -7.79 -0.30
N ASN A 121 70.81 -6.80 -0.98
CA ASN A 121 71.29 -6.28 -2.26
C ASN A 121 72.33 -5.14 -2.16
N LEU A 122 73.08 -5.08 -1.05
CA LEU A 122 74.46 -4.56 -1.10
C LEU A 122 75.45 -5.58 -1.70
N GLY A 123 74.94 -6.70 -2.25
CA GLY A 123 75.69 -7.63 -3.09
C GLY A 123 74.93 -8.03 -4.37
N HIS A 124 75.22 -7.30 -5.47
CA HIS A 124 75.22 -7.77 -6.87
C HIS A 124 73.93 -8.34 -7.54
N ASP A 125 73.40 -7.56 -8.50
CA ASP A 125 72.94 -7.96 -9.85
C ASP A 125 71.59 -8.65 -10.18
N VAL A 126 70.64 -8.89 -9.26
CA VAL A 126 69.42 -9.69 -9.59
C VAL A 126 68.11 -8.90 -9.67
N LEU A 127 68.09 -7.64 -10.16
CA LEU A 127 66.84 -6.83 -10.22
C LEU A 127 66.27 -6.54 -11.62
N MET A 128 66.80 -7.16 -12.67
CA MET A 128 66.37 -6.82 -14.06
C MET A 128 65.30 -7.74 -14.66
N MET A 129 64.76 -8.73 -13.92
CA MET A 129 63.83 -9.73 -14.51
C MET A 129 62.38 -9.73 -14.01
N ASN A 130 62.02 -9.02 -12.94
CA ASN A 130 60.71 -9.27 -12.29
C ASN A 130 59.56 -8.29 -12.62
N ASN A 131 59.60 -7.59 -13.77
CA ASN A 131 58.55 -6.61 -14.09
C ASN A 131 57.86 -6.79 -15.46
N SER A 132 57.92 -7.97 -16.06
CA SER A 132 57.34 -8.20 -17.39
C SER A 132 55.83 -8.50 -17.41
N TRP A 133 55.20 -8.81 -16.27
CA TRP A 133 53.80 -9.29 -16.23
C TRP A 133 52.80 -8.30 -15.62
N ASN A 134 53.25 -7.14 -15.16
CA ASN A 134 52.42 -6.18 -14.42
C ASN A 134 51.71 -5.15 -15.32
N SER A 135 51.85 -5.23 -16.65
CA SER A 135 51.24 -4.27 -17.59
C SER A 135 49.88 -4.69 -18.16
N MET A 136 49.38 -5.88 -17.85
CA MET A 136 48.24 -6.48 -18.57
C MET A 136 46.90 -6.51 -17.81
N SER A 137 46.73 -5.72 -16.75
CA SER A 137 45.47 -5.61 -16.00
C SER A 137 44.80 -4.22 -16.04
N LEU A 138 45.40 -3.22 -16.72
CA LEU A 138 44.73 -1.95 -17.00
C LEU A 138 43.82 -2.05 -18.23
N ASN A 139 42.71 -2.78 -18.11
CA ASN A 139 41.53 -2.48 -18.93
C ASN A 139 40.26 -2.90 -18.20
N GLN A 140 39.98 -2.22 -17.09
CA GLN A 140 38.69 -2.27 -16.43
C GLN A 140 37.78 -1.23 -17.08
N GLN A 141 36.94 -1.65 -18.04
CA GLN A 141 35.75 -0.86 -18.37
C GLN A 141 34.70 -1.13 -17.31
N ALA A 142 34.42 -0.11 -16.50
CA ALA A 142 33.31 -0.08 -15.57
C ALA A 142 32.00 -0.01 -16.37
N ILE A 143 31.20 -1.08 -16.36
CA ILE A 143 29.79 -0.99 -16.69
C ILE A 143 29.10 -0.43 -15.43
N VAL A 144 28.91 0.87 -15.45
CA VAL A 144 28.08 1.62 -14.50
C VAL A 144 26.63 1.18 -14.76
N ALA A 145 26.06 0.36 -13.89
CA ALA A 145 24.64 0.06 -13.91
C ALA A 145 23.88 1.30 -13.41
N SER A 146 23.27 2.03 -14.34
CA SER A 146 22.38 3.15 -14.07
C SER A 146 21.20 2.69 -13.22
N ALA A 147 21.23 3.00 -11.93
CA ALA A 147 20.08 3.00 -11.06
C ALA A 147 19.32 4.30 -11.27
N GLU A 148 18.54 4.39 -12.34
CA GLU A 148 17.59 5.48 -12.54
C GLU A 148 16.29 4.96 -13.18
N MET A 149 15.18 5.27 -12.52
CA MET A 149 13.83 5.44 -13.06
C MET A 149 12.99 4.18 -13.36
N LEU A 150 12.18 3.79 -12.36
CA LEU A 150 10.76 3.47 -12.57
C LEU A 150 9.99 3.50 -11.24
N GLU A 151 9.89 4.70 -10.66
CA GLU A 151 8.58 5.14 -10.18
C GLU A 151 7.72 5.39 -11.43
N HIS A 152 6.63 4.64 -11.63
CA HIS A 152 5.37 5.13 -12.20
C HIS A 152 4.35 3.98 -12.34
N TYR A 153 3.25 4.14 -11.59
CA TYR A 153 1.92 3.50 -11.68
C TYR A 153 1.76 2.03 -11.27
#